data_AF-A0A8B3LE91-F1
#
_entry.id   AF-A0A8B3LE91-F1
#
_cell.length_a   1.000
_cell.length_b   1.000
_cell.length_c   1.000
_cell.angle_alpha   90.00
_cell.angle_beta   90.00
_cell.angle_gamma   90.00
#
_symmetry.space_group_name_H-M   'P 1'
#
loop_
_entity.id
_entity.type
_entity.pdbx_description
1 polymer ?
#
loop_
_entity_poly.entity_id
_entity_poly.type
_entity_poly.pdbx_seq_one_letter_code
_entity_poly.pdbx_strand_id
1 'polypeptide(L)'
;MRVSSVRESRKRSRASSDPRKPASQPLAELAIQGNNMEDDDTEIGGGASLSIEQAASAFVKATSQGADKGQPVQDKPIEGEEADDELQASDQDEGEDDGETDDESQAAEETEDEPDDKGRFVAANGKVKLPDGSVLTVSDLIQGNLRDRDYRQKTMGLSDERRAFEAQSSALQASMQQVNEQRAFMSSLLQQIMPPAPDARLLEAGTPDYDPITYIAAKANYDNWMASLNHLHQQSEAARQQTEQKIAKERNERANSEGEKLLGKIPSLRDSAKLNAFASGLQSAGLAAGFSKEEIAEAVPYDHRMALVLHKAALWDKLQANKPKAVQQVEGRPPVQKSGKRLTPDAQKARRATDAITRLKQTGTVADAAAAYLASRKG
;
A
#
# COMPACT_ATOMS: atom_id res chain seq x y z
N MET A 1 35.31 66.53 22.70
CA MET A 1 36.19 66.75 23.88
C MET A 1 36.18 65.45 24.67
N ARG A 2 37.21 64.62 24.52
CA ARG A 2 38.51 64.63 25.23
C ARG A 2 38.47 63.65 26.41
N VAL A 3 38.97 62.43 26.17
CA VAL A 3 40.20 61.79 26.73
C VAL A 3 40.11 61.51 28.23
N SER A 4 40.22 60.26 28.71
CA SER A 4 41.47 59.53 29.05
C SER A 4 41.08 58.67 30.27
N SER A 5 41.66 57.54 30.70
CA SER A 5 42.92 56.81 30.46
C SER A 5 42.79 55.56 31.36
N VAL A 6 42.89 54.32 30.86
CA VAL A 6 44.11 53.48 30.84
C VAL A 6 44.75 53.19 32.21
N ARG A 7 44.80 51.90 32.58
CA ARG A 7 45.99 51.09 33.00
C ARG A 7 45.48 49.75 33.55
N GLU A 8 45.64 48.60 32.88
CA GLU A 8 46.86 47.87 32.51
C GLU A 8 47.61 47.27 33.71
N SER A 9 47.59 45.93 33.81
CA SER A 9 48.74 45.14 34.25
C SER A 9 48.62 43.70 33.76
N ARG A 10 49.43 43.40 32.74
CA ARG A 10 49.88 42.09 32.32
C ARG A 10 50.73 41.44 33.42
N LYS A 11 50.68 40.10 33.53
CA LYS A 11 51.89 39.31 33.70
C LYS A 11 51.87 38.11 32.76
N ARG A 12 52.77 38.20 31.78
CA ARG A 12 53.25 37.13 30.90
C ARG A 12 54.30 36.28 31.63
N SER A 13 54.64 35.14 31.01
CA SER A 13 55.98 34.52 30.90
C SER A 13 55.97 33.06 31.36
N ARG A 14 56.50 32.04 30.67
CA ARG A 14 57.22 31.82 29.39
C ARG A 14 57.27 30.26 29.25
N ALA A 15 56.94 29.67 28.11
CA ALA A 15 57.80 29.35 26.95
C ALA A 15 58.82 28.19 27.15
N SER A 16 58.69 27.15 26.30
CA SER A 16 59.75 26.30 25.71
C SER A 16 59.08 25.48 24.58
N SER A 17 59.22 25.77 23.27
CA SER A 17 60.28 25.34 22.32
C SER A 17 60.76 23.89 22.57
N ASP A 18 60.79 22.94 21.64
CA ASP A 18 61.17 22.96 20.21
C ASP A 18 60.84 21.57 19.55
N PRO A 19 61.22 21.18 18.30
CA PRO A 19 60.29 20.68 17.28
C PRO A 19 60.69 19.31 16.65
N ARG A 20 59.77 18.40 16.33
CA ARG A 20 60.12 17.24 15.47
C ARG A 20 58.99 16.83 14.52
N LYS A 21 59.20 17.21 13.26
CA LYS A 21 59.16 16.39 12.01
C LYS A 21 57.88 15.57 11.72
N PRO A 22 57.22 15.75 10.56
CA PRO A 22 56.12 14.89 10.13
C PRO A 22 56.67 13.54 9.65
N ALA A 23 56.25 12.46 10.30
CA ALA A 23 56.50 11.11 9.82
C ALA A 23 55.49 10.77 8.72
N SER A 24 55.99 10.77 7.49
CA SER A 24 55.51 10.00 6.36
C SER A 24 55.36 8.52 6.71
N GLN A 25 54.21 7.92 6.37
CA GLN A 25 53.99 6.54 5.86
C GLN A 25 52.52 6.11 6.07
N PRO A 26 51.98 5.16 5.29
CA PRO A 26 51.87 5.17 3.83
C PRO A 26 50.42 4.91 3.37
N LEU A 27 50.17 5.14 2.07
CA LEU A 27 48.98 4.64 1.38
C LEU A 27 48.83 3.13 1.63
N ALA A 28 47.71 2.73 2.23
CA ALA A 28 47.20 1.37 2.12
C ALA A 28 46.33 1.31 0.86
N GLU A 29 46.98 0.92 -0.22
CA GLU A 29 46.42 0.35 -1.44
C GLU A 29 45.58 -0.88 -1.06
N LEU A 30 44.26 -0.73 -1.01
CA LEU A 30 43.34 -1.85 -0.84
C LEU A 30 43.00 -2.39 -2.24
N ALA A 31 43.81 -3.36 -2.63
CA ALA A 31 43.63 -4.20 -3.79
C ALA A 31 42.20 -4.75 -3.84
N ILE A 32 41.59 -4.59 -5.00
CA ILE A 32 40.42 -5.35 -5.45
C ILE A 32 40.89 -6.80 -5.60
N GLN A 33 40.70 -7.59 -4.55
CA GLN A 33 40.75 -9.05 -4.63
C GLN A 33 39.30 -9.51 -4.71
N GLY A 34 38.91 -10.01 -5.88
CA GLY A 34 37.60 -10.60 -6.11
C GLY A 34 37.34 -11.74 -5.14
N ASN A 35 36.35 -11.55 -4.28
CA ASN A 35 35.72 -12.63 -3.56
C ASN A 35 34.55 -13.10 -4.44
N ASN A 36 34.81 -14.17 -5.20
CA ASN A 36 33.77 -15.10 -5.61
C ASN A 36 33.09 -15.58 -4.31
N MET A 37 31.97 -14.95 -3.97
CA MET A 37 30.98 -15.59 -3.12
C MET A 37 30.09 -16.36 -4.08
N GLU A 38 30.23 -17.67 -4.07
CA GLU A 38 29.32 -18.62 -4.67
C GLU A 38 27.91 -18.28 -4.16
N ASP A 39 27.06 -17.74 -5.04
CA ASP A 39 25.63 -17.69 -4.80
C ASP A 39 25.13 -19.13 -4.83
N ASP A 40 24.98 -19.64 -3.61
CA ASP A 40 24.44 -20.91 -3.20
C ASP A 40 23.12 -21.18 -3.97
N ASP A 41 23.13 -22.28 -4.73
CA ASP A 41 21.96 -22.91 -5.32
C ASP A 41 20.95 -23.21 -4.19
N THR A 42 20.07 -22.25 -3.89
CA THR A 42 18.95 -22.50 -2.99
C THR A 42 17.86 -23.20 -3.77
N GLU A 43 17.92 -24.52 -3.67
CA GLU A 43 16.92 -25.54 -3.97
C GLU A 43 15.52 -25.05 -4.38
N ILE A 44 15.14 -25.51 -5.58
CA ILE A 44 13.75 -25.73 -5.98
C ILE A 44 13.17 -26.82 -5.06
N GLY A 45 12.41 -26.45 -4.03
CA GLY A 45 11.71 -27.43 -3.20
C GLY A 45 10.87 -26.84 -2.05
N GLY A 46 9.55 -26.86 -2.21
CA GLY A 46 8.57 -26.71 -1.11
C GLY A 46 7.94 -25.32 -1.01
N GLY A 47 6.61 -25.26 -1.05
CA GLY A 47 5.82 -24.02 -1.02
C GLY A 47 6.06 -23.19 0.25
N ALA A 48 7.04 -22.28 0.18
CA ALA A 48 7.27 -21.29 1.21
C ALA A 48 6.16 -20.24 1.14
N SER A 49 5.34 -20.17 2.19
CA SER A 49 4.41 -19.07 2.40
C SER A 49 5.21 -17.78 2.59
N LEU A 50 5.11 -16.85 1.63
CA LEU A 50 5.71 -15.53 1.72
C LEU A 50 4.99 -14.71 2.79
N SER A 51 5.71 -13.83 3.49
CA SER A 51 5.07 -12.79 4.30
C SER A 51 4.23 -11.85 3.42
N ILE A 52 3.32 -11.08 4.01
CA ILE A 52 2.44 -10.18 3.23
C ILE A 52 3.28 -9.19 2.41
N GLU A 53 4.27 -8.57 3.03
CA GLU A 53 5.17 -7.61 2.38
C GLU A 53 6.06 -8.28 1.30
N GLN A 54 6.51 -9.52 1.56
CA GLN A 54 7.29 -10.29 0.58
C GLN A 54 6.45 -10.72 -0.61
N ALA A 55 5.20 -11.12 -0.39
CA ALA A 55 4.26 -11.45 -1.47
C ALA A 55 3.84 -10.20 -2.25
N ALA A 56 3.65 -9.06 -1.59
CA ALA A 56 3.30 -7.79 -2.24
C ALA A 56 4.44 -7.32 -3.16
N SER A 57 5.68 -7.32 -2.66
CA SER A 57 6.86 -6.98 -3.47
C SER A 57 7.12 -7.99 -4.60
N ALA A 58 6.93 -9.29 -4.35
CA ALA A 58 7.01 -10.31 -5.39
C ALA A 58 5.95 -10.12 -6.49
N PHE A 59 4.73 -9.72 -6.13
CA PHE A 59 3.68 -9.40 -7.09
C PHE A 59 4.02 -8.22 -7.98
N VAL A 60 4.53 -7.12 -7.39
CA VAL A 60 4.98 -5.94 -8.14
C VAL A 60 6.08 -6.33 -9.13
N LYS A 61 7.06 -7.12 -8.70
CA LYS A 61 8.13 -7.63 -9.56
C LYS A 61 7.60 -8.52 -10.69
N ALA A 62 6.76 -9.49 -10.37
CA ALA A 62 6.23 -10.45 -11.35
C ALA A 62 5.37 -9.78 -12.44
N THR A 63 4.62 -8.75 -12.04
CA THR A 63 3.73 -8.02 -12.95
C THR A 63 4.47 -6.96 -13.76
N SER A 64 5.48 -6.29 -13.17
CA SER A 64 6.28 -5.26 -13.86
C SER A 64 7.32 -5.81 -14.84
N GLN A 65 7.93 -6.96 -14.53
CA GLN A 65 8.97 -7.57 -15.39
C GLN A 65 8.38 -8.43 -16.52
N GLY A 66 7.06 -8.46 -16.68
CA GLY A 66 6.42 -9.14 -17.79
C GLY A 66 6.82 -10.62 -17.88
N ALA A 67 6.63 -11.41 -16.82
CA ALA A 67 6.82 -12.87 -16.75
C ALA A 67 7.62 -13.49 -17.93
N ASP A 68 8.93 -13.24 -18.01
CA ASP A 68 9.79 -13.92 -18.96
C ASP A 68 10.07 -15.35 -18.47
N LYS A 69 9.22 -16.27 -18.90
CA LYS A 69 9.55 -17.47 -19.68
C LYS A 69 8.35 -18.41 -19.69
N GLY A 70 7.91 -18.72 -20.90
CA GLY A 70 6.90 -19.74 -21.14
C GLY A 70 7.34 -21.11 -20.63
N GLN A 71 6.52 -21.69 -19.76
CA GLN A 71 6.27 -23.12 -19.75
C GLN A 71 4.76 -23.34 -19.81
N PRO A 72 4.25 -24.12 -20.77
CA PRO A 72 2.87 -24.55 -20.77
C PRO A 72 2.74 -25.59 -19.66
N VAL A 73 2.14 -25.22 -18.53
CA VAL A 73 1.73 -26.23 -17.56
C VAL A 73 0.53 -26.95 -18.16
N GLN A 74 0.78 -28.19 -18.55
CA GLN A 74 -0.23 -29.15 -18.98
C GLN A 74 -1.41 -29.17 -18.01
N ASP A 75 -2.62 -29.13 -18.58
CA ASP A 75 -3.87 -29.52 -17.95
C ASP A 75 -3.71 -30.89 -17.28
N LYS A 76 -3.48 -30.91 -15.97
CA LYS A 76 -3.95 -31.98 -15.09
C LYS A 76 -5.16 -31.44 -14.34
N PRO A 77 -6.34 -32.07 -14.45
CA PRO A 77 -7.48 -31.69 -13.63
C PRO A 77 -7.15 -32.04 -12.18
N ILE A 78 -7.17 -31.04 -11.31
CA ILE A 78 -7.28 -31.25 -9.87
C ILE A 78 -8.74 -31.61 -9.63
N GLU A 79 -9.01 -32.92 -9.53
CA GLU A 79 -10.21 -33.44 -8.88
C GLU A 79 -10.11 -33.18 -7.38
N GLY A 80 -11.18 -32.60 -6.83
CA GLY A 80 -11.58 -32.78 -5.44
C GLY A 80 -10.75 -32.06 -4.39
N GLU A 81 -11.10 -30.81 -4.12
CA GLU A 81 -11.14 -30.35 -2.72
C GLU A 81 -12.42 -29.54 -2.55
N GLU A 82 -13.21 -30.00 -1.60
CA GLU A 82 -14.53 -29.47 -1.31
C GLU A 82 -14.45 -28.01 -0.90
N ALA A 83 -15.43 -27.25 -1.39
CA ALA A 83 -15.73 -25.94 -0.88
C ALA A 83 -16.19 -26.09 0.58
N ASP A 84 -15.28 -25.86 1.50
CA ASP A 84 -15.59 -25.48 2.86
C ASP A 84 -14.70 -24.27 3.18
N ASP A 85 -15.27 -23.08 3.09
CA ASP A 85 -14.96 -22.08 4.11
C ASP A 85 -16.05 -21.02 4.18
N GLU A 86 -16.52 -20.86 5.40
CA GLU A 86 -17.65 -20.05 5.82
C GLU A 86 -17.42 -18.57 5.56
N LEU A 87 -18.49 -17.89 5.17
CA LEU A 87 -18.60 -16.44 5.28
C LEU A 87 -18.61 -16.05 6.76
N GLN A 88 -17.44 -15.84 7.35
CA GLN A 88 -17.30 -15.24 8.66
C GLN A 88 -17.30 -13.71 8.51
N ALA A 89 -18.41 -13.09 8.86
CA ALA A 89 -18.50 -11.66 9.08
C ALA A 89 -17.70 -11.32 10.34
N SER A 90 -16.57 -10.64 10.17
CA SER A 90 -15.80 -10.05 11.25
C SER A 90 -16.41 -8.68 11.61
N ASP A 91 -17.34 -8.67 12.57
CA ASP A 91 -17.50 -7.52 13.47
C ASP A 91 -16.31 -7.55 14.43
N GLN A 92 -15.37 -6.63 14.23
CA GLN A 92 -14.25 -6.45 15.15
C GLN A 92 -14.53 -5.19 15.97
N ASP A 93 -14.95 -5.49 17.21
CA ASP A 93 -15.12 -4.63 18.36
C ASP A 93 -13.89 -3.72 18.58
N GLU A 94 -14.15 -2.44 18.77
CA GLU A 94 -13.16 -1.41 19.06
C GLU A 94 -12.60 -1.63 20.47
N GLY A 95 -11.28 -1.81 20.57
CA GLY A 95 -10.58 -1.84 21.86
C GLY A 95 -10.63 -0.47 22.53
N GLU A 96 -11.31 -0.40 23.66
CA GLU A 96 -11.16 0.67 24.66
C GLU A 96 -9.74 0.61 25.24
N ASP A 97 -8.95 1.63 24.91
CA ASP A 97 -7.70 1.99 25.58
C ASP A 97 -8.04 2.97 26.71
N ASP A 98 -8.10 2.46 27.94
CA ASP A 98 -8.26 3.23 29.17
C ASP A 98 -6.89 3.79 29.60
N GLY A 99 -6.54 4.92 28.98
CA GLY A 99 -5.40 5.74 29.37
C GLY A 99 -5.77 6.72 30.46
N GLU A 100 -5.60 6.29 31.71
CA GLU A 100 -5.65 7.07 32.94
C GLU A 100 -4.84 8.38 32.80
N THR A 101 -5.49 9.54 32.98
CA THR A 101 -4.80 10.82 33.16
C THR A 101 -5.23 11.46 34.47
N ASP A 102 -4.27 11.43 35.40
CA ASP A 102 -4.15 12.28 36.57
C ASP A 102 -3.99 13.74 36.13
N ASP A 103 -4.87 14.64 36.59
CA ASP A 103 -4.55 16.07 36.63
C ASP A 103 -5.23 16.72 37.83
N GLU A 104 -4.43 16.84 38.88
CA GLU A 104 -4.70 17.63 40.07
C GLU A 104 -4.34 19.11 39.79
N SER A 105 -5.25 20.01 40.17
CA SER A 105 -5.00 21.43 40.48
C SER A 105 -5.08 22.47 39.34
N GLN A 106 -6.15 23.28 39.37
CA GLN A 106 -6.03 24.68 39.82
C GLN A 106 -7.40 25.31 40.05
N ALA A 107 -7.66 25.62 41.32
CA ALA A 107 -8.68 26.57 41.72
C ALA A 107 -8.21 27.98 41.33
N ALA A 108 -8.99 28.65 40.48
CA ALA A 108 -8.99 30.10 40.36
C ALA A 108 -10.44 30.55 40.52
N GLU A 109 -10.71 31.06 41.71
CA GLU A 109 -11.92 31.74 42.11
C GLU A 109 -11.97 33.10 41.41
N GLU A 110 -12.92 33.30 40.51
CA GLU A 110 -13.34 34.63 40.11
C GLU A 110 -14.86 34.62 39.92
N THR A 111 -15.53 35.23 40.89
CA THR A 111 -16.98 35.37 40.98
C THR A 111 -17.38 36.62 40.22
N GLU A 112 -18.21 36.51 39.19
CA GLU A 112 -19.01 37.63 38.71
C GLU A 112 -20.35 37.14 38.15
N ASP A 113 -21.40 37.84 38.61
CA ASP A 113 -22.84 37.59 38.57
C ASP A 113 -23.44 36.84 37.35
N GLU A 114 -24.09 35.69 37.61
CA GLU A 114 -25.10 35.11 36.72
C GLU A 114 -26.53 35.49 37.16
N PRO A 115 -27.46 35.75 36.22
CA PRO A 115 -28.85 36.01 36.55
C PRO A 115 -29.51 34.77 37.13
N ASP A 116 -30.25 34.97 38.23
CA ASP A 116 -30.96 33.95 39.00
C ASP A 116 -32.11 33.31 38.19
N ASP A 117 -31.78 32.42 37.25
CA ASP A 117 -32.76 31.61 36.52
C ASP A 117 -33.08 30.35 37.34
N LYS A 118 -34.00 30.51 38.31
CA LYS A 118 -34.54 29.41 39.13
C LYS A 118 -35.47 28.52 38.30
N GLY A 119 -34.92 27.87 37.29
CA GLY A 119 -35.53 26.73 36.64
C GLY A 119 -35.65 25.56 37.63
N ARG A 120 -36.78 24.85 37.62
CA ARG A 120 -36.91 23.58 38.39
C ARG A 120 -36.08 22.50 37.68
N PHE A 121 -34.84 22.31 38.11
CA PHE A 121 -33.97 21.25 37.59
C PHE A 121 -34.44 19.87 38.09
N VAL A 122 -34.44 18.89 37.19
CA VAL A 122 -34.75 17.49 37.50
C VAL A 122 -33.48 16.82 38.03
N ALA A 123 -33.60 16.01 39.10
CA ALA A 123 -32.45 15.28 39.65
C ALA A 123 -31.79 14.38 38.59
N ALA A 124 -30.48 14.14 38.70
CA ALA A 124 -29.70 13.35 37.74
C ALA A 124 -30.29 11.96 37.44
N ASN A 125 -30.95 11.33 38.43
CA ASN A 125 -31.60 10.03 38.31
C ASN A 125 -33.02 10.07 37.70
N GLY A 126 -33.51 11.26 37.33
CA GLY A 126 -34.81 11.43 36.72
C GLY A 126 -34.85 10.72 35.37
N LYS A 127 -35.93 9.97 35.10
CA LYS A 127 -36.12 9.27 33.83
C LYS A 127 -36.90 10.17 32.86
N VAL A 128 -36.36 10.40 31.69
CA VAL A 128 -36.95 11.20 30.62
C VAL A 128 -37.26 10.28 29.44
N LYS A 129 -38.48 10.35 28.92
CA LYS A 129 -38.88 9.61 27.73
C LYS A 129 -38.59 10.47 26.49
N LEU A 130 -37.75 9.97 25.60
CA LEU A 130 -37.40 10.63 24.34
C LEU A 130 -38.50 10.42 23.30
N PRO A 131 -38.55 11.28 22.25
CA PRO A 131 -39.53 11.17 21.17
C PRO A 131 -39.42 9.87 20.36
N ASP A 132 -38.29 9.16 20.45
CA ASP A 132 -38.08 7.82 19.87
C ASP A 132 -38.72 6.69 20.71
N GLY A 133 -39.28 7.01 21.88
CA GLY A 133 -39.92 6.07 22.79
C GLY A 133 -38.99 5.46 23.85
N SER A 134 -37.68 5.73 23.80
CA SER A 134 -36.69 5.29 24.78
C SER A 134 -36.79 6.08 26.09
N VAL A 135 -36.41 5.47 27.22
CA VAL A 135 -36.41 6.11 28.54
C VAL A 135 -34.99 6.13 29.07
N LEU A 136 -34.35 7.30 29.04
CA LEU A 136 -32.99 7.51 29.56
C LEU A 136 -33.01 8.32 30.85
N THR A 137 -31.94 8.24 31.64
CA THR A 137 -31.79 9.13 32.79
C THR A 137 -31.31 10.52 32.35
N VAL A 138 -31.56 11.55 33.18
CA VAL A 138 -31.04 12.90 32.94
C VAL A 138 -29.50 12.88 32.91
N SER A 139 -28.83 12.05 33.72
CA SER A 139 -27.38 11.86 33.65
C SER A 139 -26.89 11.32 32.31
N ASP A 140 -27.57 10.33 31.73
CA ASP A 140 -27.17 9.75 30.43
C ASP A 140 -27.33 10.78 29.29
N LEU A 141 -28.34 11.64 29.37
CA LEU A 141 -28.54 12.72 28.38
C LEU A 141 -27.48 13.80 28.48
N ILE A 142 -27.08 14.17 29.69
CA ILE A 142 -25.98 15.13 29.90
C ILE A 142 -24.67 14.54 29.37
N GLN A 143 -24.37 13.28 29.70
CA GLN A 143 -23.17 12.59 29.20
C GLN A 143 -23.20 12.44 27.67
N GLY A 144 -24.34 12.09 27.09
CA GLY A 144 -24.53 12.02 25.64
C GLY A 144 -24.28 13.38 24.97
N ASN A 145 -24.81 14.47 25.52
CA ASN A 145 -24.58 15.82 25.01
C ASN A 145 -23.11 16.24 25.10
N LEU A 146 -22.44 15.94 26.23
CA LEU A 146 -21.01 16.22 26.42
C LEU A 146 -20.17 15.46 25.39
N ARG A 147 -20.41 14.15 25.20
CA ARG A 147 -19.74 13.34 24.18
C ARG A 147 -19.97 13.88 22.78
N ASP A 148 -21.21 14.24 22.46
CA ASP A 148 -21.59 14.86 21.20
C ASP A 148 -20.85 16.18 20.93
N ARG A 149 -20.77 17.04 21.96
CA ARG A 149 -20.05 18.31 21.89
C ARG A 149 -18.57 18.08 21.69
N ASP A 150 -17.98 17.18 22.45
CA ASP A 150 -16.55 16.85 22.35
C ASP A 150 -16.23 16.23 20.99
N TYR A 151 -17.10 15.35 20.48
CA TYR A 151 -16.96 14.78 19.13
C TYR A 151 -17.04 15.86 18.06
N ARG A 152 -18.02 16.78 18.15
CA ARG A 152 -18.13 17.91 17.21
C ARG A 152 -16.89 18.82 17.28
N GLN A 153 -16.41 19.13 18.48
CA GLN A 153 -15.21 19.95 18.66
C GLN A 153 -13.96 19.25 18.10
N LYS A 154 -13.77 17.97 18.40
CA LYS A 154 -12.64 17.18 17.88
C LYS A 154 -12.69 17.02 16.37
N THR A 155 -13.87 16.76 15.80
CA THR A 155 -14.02 16.63 14.33
C THR A 155 -13.83 17.95 13.61
N MET A 156 -14.33 19.06 14.16
CA MET A 156 -14.05 20.41 13.65
C MET A 156 -12.57 20.75 13.76
N GLY A 157 -11.96 20.52 14.92
CA GLY A 157 -10.52 20.73 15.15
C GLY A 157 -9.65 19.91 14.19
N LEU A 158 -9.96 18.63 13.98
CA LEU A 158 -9.25 17.77 13.04
C LEU A 158 -9.44 18.23 11.58
N SER A 159 -10.63 18.72 11.22
CA SER A 159 -10.89 19.28 9.89
C SER A 159 -10.08 20.56 9.67
N ASP A 160 -10.03 21.43 10.67
CA ASP A 160 -9.27 22.68 10.62
C ASP A 160 -7.76 22.42 10.57
N GLU A 161 -7.26 21.46 11.34
CA GLU A 161 -5.86 21.02 11.31
C GLU A 161 -5.49 20.44 9.95
N ARG A 162 -6.31 19.55 9.38
CA ARG A 162 -6.10 19.00 8.03
C ARG A 162 -6.05 20.11 6.98
N ARG A 163 -6.96 21.07 7.06
CA ARG A 163 -7.00 22.21 6.13
C ARG A 163 -5.75 23.09 6.28
N ALA A 164 -5.31 23.34 7.50
CA ALA A 164 -4.10 24.10 7.77
C ALA A 164 -2.86 23.38 7.25
N PHE A 165 -2.76 22.06 7.46
CA PHE A 165 -1.67 21.23 6.95
C PHE A 165 -1.64 21.19 5.42
N GLU A 166 -2.78 21.00 4.76
CA GLU A 166 -2.88 21.02 3.30
C GLU A 166 -2.47 22.38 2.72
N ALA A 167 -2.90 23.48 3.35
CA ALA A 167 -2.50 24.82 2.95
C ALA A 167 -0.98 25.04 3.10
N GLN A 168 -0.38 24.57 4.21
CA GLN A 168 1.07 24.64 4.42
C GLN A 168 1.85 23.79 3.41
N SER A 169 1.39 22.56 3.15
CA SER A 169 1.99 21.66 2.17
C SER A 169 1.96 22.26 0.77
N SER A 170 0.80 22.80 0.36
CA SER A 170 0.65 23.48 -0.93
C SER A 170 1.54 24.72 -1.04
N ALA A 171 1.62 25.54 0.02
CA ALA A 171 2.50 26.71 0.06
C ALA A 171 3.98 26.32 -0.03
N LEU A 172 4.39 25.25 0.66
CA LEU A 172 5.75 24.73 0.59
C LEU A 172 6.08 24.22 -0.82
N GLN A 173 5.17 23.48 -1.45
CA GLN A 173 5.35 22.99 -2.81
C GLN A 173 5.47 24.14 -3.81
N ALA A 174 4.64 25.17 -3.69
CA ALA A 174 4.73 26.38 -4.51
C ALA A 174 6.07 27.11 -4.31
N SER A 175 6.54 27.23 -3.06
CA SER A 175 7.85 27.81 -2.75
C SER A 175 8.99 27.00 -3.38
N MET A 176 8.95 25.67 -3.32
CA MET A 176 9.95 24.81 -3.94
C MET A 176 9.98 24.97 -5.47
N GLN A 177 8.81 25.05 -6.12
CA GLN A 177 8.70 25.31 -7.55
C GLN A 177 9.31 26.67 -7.92
N GLN A 178 8.96 27.72 -7.18
CA GLN A 178 9.51 29.06 -7.40
C GLN A 178 11.04 29.11 -7.25
N VAL A 179 11.60 28.43 -6.25
CA VAL A 179 13.07 28.34 -6.06
C VAL A 179 13.73 27.63 -7.24
N ASN A 180 13.13 26.56 -7.75
CA ASN A 180 13.65 25.83 -8.90
C ASN A 180 13.61 26.69 -10.19
N GLU A 181 12.52 27.43 -10.42
CA GLU A 181 12.39 28.37 -11.54
C GLU A 181 13.41 29.50 -11.47
N GLN A 182 13.58 30.10 -10.29
CA GLN A 182 14.60 31.13 -10.06
C GLN A 182 16.01 30.60 -10.31
N ARG A 183 16.31 29.37 -9.88
CA ARG A 183 17.61 28.73 -10.13
C ARG A 183 17.85 28.50 -11.62
N ALA A 184 16.84 28.02 -12.35
CA ALA A 184 16.92 27.83 -13.80
C ALA A 184 17.14 29.17 -14.53
N PHE A 185 16.40 30.21 -14.14
CA PHE A 185 16.57 31.56 -14.68
C PHE A 185 17.97 32.13 -14.40
N MET A 186 18.45 32.02 -13.16
CA MET A 186 19.78 32.50 -12.78
C MET A 186 20.90 31.76 -13.53
N SER A 187 20.77 30.44 -13.70
CA SER A 187 21.70 29.65 -14.52
C SER A 187 21.74 30.14 -15.96
N SER A 188 20.57 30.37 -16.58
CA SER A 188 20.46 30.90 -17.94
C SER A 188 21.06 32.31 -18.07
N LEU A 189 20.77 33.19 -17.10
CA LEU A 189 21.32 34.54 -17.06
C LEU A 189 22.85 34.52 -16.95
N LEU A 190 23.40 33.72 -16.03
CA LEU A 190 24.85 33.58 -15.84
C LEU A 190 25.55 33.04 -17.08
N GLN A 191 24.90 32.14 -17.84
CA GLN A 191 25.42 31.67 -19.13
C GLN A 191 25.44 32.78 -20.19
N GLN A 192 24.43 33.65 -20.20
CA GLN A 192 24.31 34.72 -21.19
C GLN A 192 25.29 35.87 -20.96
N ILE A 193 25.60 36.19 -19.70
CA ILE A 193 26.52 37.27 -19.32
C ILE A 193 27.95 36.77 -19.05
N MET A 194 28.23 35.50 -19.33
CA MET A 194 29.54 34.89 -19.10
C MET A 194 30.61 35.67 -19.88
N PRO A 195 31.71 36.09 -19.22
CA PRO A 195 32.81 36.73 -19.93
C PRO A 195 33.45 35.74 -20.92
N PRO A 196 33.95 36.21 -22.07
CA PRO A 196 34.66 35.36 -23.01
C PRO A 196 35.92 34.78 -22.36
N ALA A 197 36.36 33.61 -22.85
CA ALA A 197 37.60 33.00 -22.39
C ALA A 197 38.79 33.97 -22.58
N PRO A 198 39.73 34.03 -21.62
CA PRO A 198 40.87 34.95 -21.69
C PRO A 198 41.76 34.64 -22.89
N ASP A 199 42.18 35.67 -23.62
CA ASP A 199 43.01 35.51 -24.82
C ASP A 199 44.42 35.01 -24.47
N ALA A 200 44.81 33.86 -25.02
CA ALA A 200 46.10 33.24 -24.79
C ALA A 200 47.27 34.08 -25.34
N ARG A 201 47.03 34.99 -26.30
CA ARG A 201 48.05 35.88 -26.87
C ARG A 201 48.68 36.81 -25.84
N LEU A 202 47.95 37.16 -24.77
CA LEU A 202 48.44 38.00 -23.67
C LEU A 202 49.60 37.36 -22.89
N LEU A 203 49.80 36.04 -23.00
CA LEU A 203 50.90 35.30 -22.37
C LEU A 203 52.12 35.10 -23.29
N GLU A 204 52.01 35.45 -24.57
CA GLU A 204 53.06 35.20 -25.55
C GLU A 204 54.17 36.26 -25.48
N ALA A 205 55.27 35.89 -24.82
CA ALA A 205 56.42 36.77 -24.67
C ALA A 205 57.01 37.18 -26.04
N GLY A 206 57.18 38.49 -26.25
CA GLY A 206 57.72 39.04 -27.50
C GLY A 206 56.67 39.52 -28.49
N THR A 207 55.38 39.43 -28.16
CA THR A 207 54.29 40.05 -28.93
C THR A 207 54.01 41.49 -28.44
N PRO A 208 53.45 42.38 -29.31
CA PRO A 208 53.04 43.72 -28.91
C PRO A 208 51.96 43.73 -27.81
N ASP A 209 51.19 42.64 -27.70
CA ASP A 209 50.04 42.49 -26.81
C ASP A 209 50.40 41.74 -25.49
N TYR A 210 51.69 41.55 -25.19
CA TYR A 210 52.13 40.83 -24.00
C TYR A 210 51.73 41.57 -22.70
N ASP A 211 50.71 41.07 -22.02
CA ASP A 211 50.25 41.56 -20.72
C ASP A 211 49.74 40.40 -19.83
N PRO A 212 50.64 39.77 -19.07
CA PRO A 212 50.28 38.65 -18.21
C PRO A 212 49.40 39.07 -17.01
N ILE A 213 49.40 40.34 -16.60
CA ILE A 213 48.61 40.79 -15.45
C ILE A 213 47.13 40.83 -15.83
N THR A 214 46.80 41.39 -16.99
CA THR A 214 45.40 41.42 -17.47
C THR A 214 44.89 40.02 -17.78
N TYR A 215 45.73 39.13 -18.32
CA TYR A 215 45.37 37.71 -18.48
C TYR A 215 45.01 37.06 -17.14
N ILE A 216 45.83 37.22 -16.10
CA ILE A 216 45.57 36.61 -14.79
C ILE A 216 44.27 37.13 -14.19
N ALA A 217 44.01 38.44 -14.27
CA ALA A 217 42.76 39.03 -13.80
C ALA A 217 41.54 38.52 -14.57
N ALA A 218 41.63 38.46 -15.91
CA ALA A 218 40.56 37.95 -16.77
C ALA A 218 40.30 36.46 -16.53
N LYS A 219 41.35 35.66 -16.37
CA LYS A 219 41.26 34.24 -16.03
C LYS A 219 40.64 34.02 -14.66
N ALA A 220 41.04 34.77 -13.64
CA ALA A 220 40.44 34.67 -12.31
C ALA A 220 38.94 35.00 -12.34
N ASN A 221 38.54 36.03 -13.09
CA ASN A 221 37.13 36.33 -13.29
C ASN A 221 36.40 35.17 -14.00
N TYR A 222 36.91 34.73 -15.16
CA TYR A 222 36.33 33.63 -15.93
C TYR A 222 36.20 32.32 -15.11
N ASP A 223 37.23 31.96 -14.34
CA ASP A 223 37.24 30.78 -13.46
C ASP A 223 36.17 30.91 -12.35
N ASN A 224 35.98 32.10 -11.76
CA ASN A 224 34.92 32.34 -10.77
C ASN A 224 33.52 32.20 -11.39
N TRP A 225 33.32 32.67 -12.63
CA TRP A 225 32.06 32.50 -13.36
C TRP A 225 31.76 31.03 -13.64
N MET A 226 32.74 30.29 -14.16
CA MET A 226 32.61 28.84 -14.38
C MET A 226 32.34 28.08 -13.08
N ALA A 227 33.04 28.42 -11.99
CA ALA A 227 32.81 27.80 -10.68
C ALA A 227 31.37 28.03 -10.19
N SER A 228 30.86 29.25 -10.35
CA SER A 228 29.48 29.60 -9.98
C SER A 228 28.44 28.84 -10.80
N LEU A 229 28.64 28.74 -12.12
CA LEU A 229 27.76 27.97 -13.00
C LEU A 229 27.79 26.47 -12.70
N ASN A 230 28.98 25.90 -12.50
CA ASN A 230 29.15 24.50 -12.12
C ASN A 230 28.45 24.21 -10.78
N HIS A 231 28.56 25.12 -9.82
CA HIS A 231 27.87 24.98 -8.53
C HIS A 231 26.35 24.95 -8.69
N LEU A 232 25.76 25.85 -9.49
CA LEU A 232 24.32 25.84 -9.75
C LEU A 232 23.86 24.58 -10.49
N HIS A 233 24.65 24.10 -11.45
CA HIS A 233 24.37 22.87 -12.16
C HIS A 233 24.38 21.66 -11.22
N GLN A 234 25.39 21.54 -10.35
CA GLN A 234 25.46 20.50 -9.32
C GLN A 234 24.26 20.55 -8.36
N GLN A 235 23.86 21.73 -7.91
CA GLN A 235 22.67 21.88 -7.06
C GLN A 235 21.38 21.47 -7.78
N SER A 236 21.26 21.79 -9.07
CA SER A 236 20.11 21.42 -9.89
C SER A 236 20.03 19.90 -10.07
N GLU A 237 21.14 19.26 -10.43
CA GLU A 237 21.20 17.80 -10.57
C GLU A 237 20.93 17.09 -9.24
N ALA A 238 21.49 17.57 -8.12
CA ALA A 238 21.21 17.03 -6.80
C ALA A 238 19.71 17.13 -6.43
N ALA A 239 19.07 18.27 -6.71
CA ALA A 239 17.64 18.45 -6.47
C ALA A 239 16.79 17.54 -7.37
N ARG A 240 17.18 17.34 -8.63
CA ARG A 240 16.51 16.41 -9.55
C ARG A 240 16.60 14.97 -9.04
N GLN A 241 17.79 14.52 -8.67
CA GLN A 241 18.02 13.18 -8.12
C GLN A 241 17.22 12.95 -6.83
N GLN A 242 17.17 13.94 -5.92
CA GLN A 242 16.34 13.84 -4.71
C GLN A 242 14.85 13.70 -5.05
N THR A 243 14.37 14.44 -6.05
CA THR A 243 12.97 14.36 -6.50
C THR A 243 12.66 13.00 -7.12
N GLU A 244 13.52 12.51 -8.01
CA GLU A 244 13.41 11.17 -8.61
C GLU A 244 13.39 10.08 -7.54
N GLN A 245 14.25 10.17 -6.53
CA GLN A 245 14.27 9.22 -5.40
C GLN A 245 12.99 9.27 -4.57
N LYS A 246 12.43 10.47 -4.31
CA LYS A 246 11.16 10.61 -3.58
C LYS A 246 10.01 9.98 -4.36
N ILE A 247 9.89 10.29 -5.66
CA ILE A 247 8.87 9.70 -6.53
C ILE A 247 9.01 8.17 -6.57
N ALA A 248 10.23 7.65 -6.68
CA ALA A 248 10.47 6.20 -6.67
C ALA A 248 10.05 5.55 -5.34
N LYS A 249 10.34 6.20 -4.20
CA LYS A 249 9.91 5.74 -2.88
C LYS A 249 8.39 5.74 -2.73
N GLU A 250 7.73 6.85 -3.03
CA GLU A 250 6.27 6.97 -2.99
C GLU A 250 5.59 5.95 -3.90
N ARG A 251 6.16 5.73 -5.09
CA ARG A 251 5.69 4.71 -6.03
C ARG A 251 5.80 3.30 -5.43
N ASN A 252 6.93 2.97 -4.80
CA ASN A 252 7.14 1.68 -4.16
C ASN A 252 6.22 1.48 -2.94
N GLU A 253 6.07 2.49 -2.10
CA GLU A 253 5.17 2.47 -0.94
C GLU A 253 3.72 2.26 -1.36
N ARG A 254 3.27 2.97 -2.41
CA ARG A 254 1.94 2.73 -3.00
C ARG A 254 1.81 1.29 -3.49
N ALA A 255 2.76 0.79 -4.26
CA ALA A 255 2.72 -0.58 -4.79
C ALA A 255 2.63 -1.63 -3.68
N ASN A 256 3.41 -1.46 -2.60
CA ASN A 256 3.36 -2.34 -1.44
C ASN A 256 1.99 -2.29 -0.76
N SER A 257 1.47 -1.09 -0.46
CA SER A 257 0.17 -0.93 0.19
C SER A 257 -0.98 -1.53 -0.64
N GLU A 258 -0.90 -1.45 -1.97
CA GLU A 258 -1.88 -2.03 -2.88
C GLU A 258 -1.73 -3.55 -2.95
N GLY A 259 -0.50 -4.06 -2.95
CA GLY A 259 -0.21 -5.49 -2.84
C GLY A 259 -0.73 -6.11 -1.54
N GLU A 260 -0.58 -5.42 -0.41
CA GLU A 260 -1.13 -5.85 0.89
C GLU A 260 -2.66 -5.94 0.84
N LYS A 261 -3.35 -4.94 0.27
CA LYS A 261 -4.80 -4.96 0.07
C LYS A 261 -5.23 -6.11 -0.85
N LEU A 262 -4.44 -6.44 -1.87
CA LEU A 262 -4.69 -7.58 -2.75
C LEU A 262 -4.59 -8.91 -1.98
N LEU A 263 -3.55 -9.07 -1.16
CA LEU A 263 -3.32 -10.28 -0.35
C LEU A 263 -4.34 -10.44 0.77
N GLY A 264 -4.86 -9.35 1.32
CA GLY A 264 -5.99 -9.36 2.24
C GLY A 264 -7.26 -9.94 1.59
N LYS A 265 -7.47 -9.67 0.29
CA LYS A 265 -8.62 -10.18 -0.47
C LYS A 265 -8.42 -11.58 -1.07
N ILE A 266 -7.18 -11.93 -1.43
CA ILE A 266 -6.82 -13.24 -1.96
C ILE A 266 -5.62 -13.79 -1.17
N PRO A 267 -5.86 -14.38 0.01
CA PRO A 267 -4.79 -14.89 0.88
C PRO A 267 -3.93 -15.99 0.25
N SER A 268 -4.50 -16.73 -0.72
CA SER A 268 -3.81 -17.80 -1.44
C SER A 268 -2.63 -17.31 -2.29
N LEU A 269 -2.53 -16.00 -2.57
CA LEU A 269 -1.38 -15.41 -3.29
C LEU A 269 -0.12 -15.30 -2.43
N ARG A 270 -0.17 -15.67 -1.14
CA ARG A 270 1.04 -15.83 -0.32
C ARG A 270 1.93 -17.00 -0.76
N ASP A 271 1.36 -17.95 -1.51
CA ASP A 271 2.11 -19.03 -2.15
C ASP A 271 2.72 -18.51 -3.46
N SER A 272 4.04 -18.63 -3.60
CA SER A 272 4.80 -18.16 -4.76
C SER A 272 4.33 -18.78 -6.08
N ALA A 273 3.93 -20.06 -6.07
CA ALA A 273 3.43 -20.74 -7.27
C ALA A 273 2.08 -20.17 -7.70
N LYS A 274 1.19 -19.93 -6.74
CA LYS A 274 -0.13 -19.32 -6.98
C LYS A 274 0.00 -17.86 -7.43
N LEU A 275 0.95 -17.12 -6.88
CA LEU A 275 1.26 -15.75 -7.28
C LEU A 275 1.72 -15.69 -8.75
N ASN A 276 2.63 -16.57 -9.16
CA ASN A 276 3.13 -16.60 -10.54
C ASN A 276 2.02 -17.00 -11.54
N ALA A 277 1.19 -17.97 -11.18
CA ALA A 277 0.03 -18.35 -11.98
C ALA A 277 -1.01 -17.22 -12.07
N PHE A 278 -1.19 -16.47 -10.97
CA PHE A 278 -2.03 -15.29 -10.92
C PHE A 278 -1.50 -14.21 -11.87
N ALA A 279 -0.25 -13.78 -11.73
CA ALA A 279 0.37 -12.76 -12.58
C ALA A 279 0.31 -13.12 -14.08
N SER A 280 0.59 -14.38 -14.43
CA SER A 280 0.47 -14.87 -15.81
C SER A 280 -0.98 -14.79 -16.33
N GLY A 281 -1.96 -15.14 -15.47
CA GLY A 281 -3.38 -15.04 -15.81
C GLY A 281 -3.85 -13.59 -16.01
N LEU A 282 -3.30 -12.65 -15.24
CA LEU A 282 -3.59 -11.22 -15.40
C LEU A 282 -3.06 -10.69 -16.74
N GLN A 283 -1.84 -11.08 -17.12
CA GLN A 283 -1.29 -10.73 -18.43
C GLN A 283 -2.14 -11.28 -19.57
N SER A 284 -2.54 -12.56 -19.51
CA SER A 284 -3.38 -13.14 -20.57
C SER A 284 -4.75 -12.48 -20.68
N ALA A 285 -5.39 -12.19 -19.54
CA ALA A 285 -6.69 -11.53 -19.52
C ALA A 285 -6.60 -10.06 -19.97
N GLY A 286 -5.54 -9.34 -19.58
CA GLY A 286 -5.32 -7.97 -20.02
C GLY A 286 -5.09 -7.89 -21.54
N LEU A 287 -4.27 -8.79 -22.09
CA LEU A 287 -4.06 -8.90 -23.53
C LEU A 287 -5.36 -9.24 -24.28
N ALA A 288 -6.19 -10.15 -23.74
CA ALA A 288 -7.49 -10.48 -24.31
C ALA A 288 -8.48 -9.30 -24.26
N ALA A 289 -8.38 -8.45 -23.23
CA ALA A 289 -9.18 -7.23 -23.08
C ALA A 289 -8.67 -6.04 -23.93
N GLY A 290 -7.51 -6.18 -24.59
CA GLY A 290 -6.94 -5.17 -25.49
C GLY A 290 -5.90 -4.24 -24.86
N PHE A 291 -5.45 -4.51 -23.62
CA PHE A 291 -4.34 -3.78 -23.01
C PHE A 291 -3.00 -4.23 -23.58
N SER A 292 -2.04 -3.31 -23.67
CA SER A 292 -0.66 -3.64 -23.98
C SER A 292 0.04 -4.29 -22.77
N LYS A 293 1.19 -4.94 -23.01
CA LYS A 293 1.98 -5.52 -21.91
C LYS A 293 2.51 -4.41 -20.98
N GLU A 294 2.87 -3.28 -21.56
CA GLU A 294 3.39 -2.11 -20.88
C GLU A 294 2.31 -1.50 -19.96
N GLU A 295 1.08 -1.37 -20.44
CA GLU A 295 -0.05 -0.87 -19.64
C GLU A 295 -0.36 -1.79 -18.45
N ILE A 296 -0.32 -3.11 -18.65
CA ILE A 296 -0.52 -4.08 -17.57
C ILE A 296 0.62 -3.96 -16.55
N ALA A 297 1.87 -3.91 -17.00
CA ALA A 297 3.04 -3.79 -16.15
C ALA A 297 3.09 -2.46 -15.38
N GLU A 298 2.56 -1.38 -15.96
CA GLU A 298 2.58 -0.06 -15.36
C GLU A 298 1.37 0.22 -14.46
N ALA A 299 0.18 -0.31 -14.75
CA ALA A 299 -1.04 0.04 -14.01
C ALA A 299 -1.38 -0.97 -12.90
N VAL A 300 -1.29 -2.27 -13.18
CA VAL A 300 -1.76 -3.34 -12.28
C VAL A 300 -1.02 -3.37 -10.93
N PRO A 301 0.30 -3.14 -10.84
CA PRO A 301 0.99 -3.13 -9.55
C PRO A 301 0.55 -2.02 -8.59
N TYR A 302 -0.05 -0.95 -9.12
CA TYR A 302 -0.42 0.25 -8.34
C TYR A 302 -1.93 0.38 -8.14
N ASP A 303 -2.72 -0.57 -8.65
CA ASP A 303 -4.16 -0.64 -8.42
C ASP A 303 -4.60 -2.10 -8.23
N HIS A 304 -4.78 -2.49 -6.97
CA HIS A 304 -5.27 -3.83 -6.64
C HIS A 304 -6.67 -4.11 -7.22
N ARG A 305 -7.47 -3.08 -7.51
CA ARG A 305 -8.82 -3.23 -8.07
C ARG A 305 -8.74 -3.72 -9.51
N MET A 306 -7.81 -3.17 -10.30
CA MET A 306 -7.53 -3.65 -11.65
C MET A 306 -7.07 -5.11 -11.62
N ALA A 307 -6.17 -5.47 -10.69
CA ALA A 307 -5.74 -6.85 -10.51
C ALA A 307 -6.92 -7.80 -10.24
N LEU A 308 -7.87 -7.42 -9.38
CA LEU A 308 -9.07 -8.21 -9.08
C LEU A 308 -10.02 -8.34 -10.29
N VAL A 309 -10.20 -7.28 -11.06
CA VAL A 309 -11.06 -7.30 -12.25
C VAL A 309 -10.45 -8.20 -13.32
N LEU A 310 -9.15 -8.05 -13.61
CA LEU A 310 -8.43 -8.90 -14.55
C LEU A 310 -8.39 -10.36 -14.09
N HIS A 311 -8.26 -10.60 -12.79
CA HIS A 311 -8.37 -11.95 -12.25
C HIS A 311 -9.73 -12.59 -12.52
N LYS A 312 -10.83 -11.85 -12.29
CA LYS A 312 -12.18 -12.32 -12.61
C LYS A 312 -12.36 -12.58 -14.10
N ALA A 313 -11.83 -11.71 -14.95
CA ALA A 313 -11.83 -11.92 -16.40
C ALA A 313 -11.07 -13.20 -16.78
N ALA A 314 -9.87 -13.42 -16.22
CA ALA A 314 -9.10 -14.63 -16.45
C ALA A 314 -9.86 -15.91 -16.03
N LEU A 315 -10.55 -15.88 -14.88
CA LEU A 315 -11.38 -17.00 -14.43
C LEU A 315 -12.59 -17.23 -15.33
N TRP A 316 -13.22 -16.16 -15.80
CA TRP A 316 -14.33 -16.23 -16.74
C TRP A 316 -13.90 -16.86 -18.06
N ASP A 317 -12.77 -16.44 -18.63
CA ASP A 317 -12.24 -16.99 -19.88
C ASP A 317 -11.89 -18.47 -19.73
N LYS A 318 -11.27 -18.86 -18.60
CA LYS A 318 -11.04 -20.28 -18.27
C LYS A 318 -12.33 -21.07 -18.18
N LEU A 319 -13.36 -20.52 -17.54
CA LEU A 319 -14.67 -21.15 -17.43
C LEU A 319 -15.30 -21.34 -18.81
N GLN A 320 -15.28 -20.32 -19.66
CA GLN A 320 -15.80 -20.40 -21.03
C GLN A 320 -15.05 -21.44 -21.88
N ALA A 321 -13.72 -21.49 -21.76
CA ALA A 321 -12.89 -22.49 -22.45
C ALA A 321 -13.17 -23.93 -21.97
N ASN A 322 -13.55 -24.11 -20.71
CA ASN A 322 -13.84 -25.43 -20.13
C ASN A 322 -15.29 -25.91 -20.32
N LYS A 323 -16.25 -25.03 -20.67
CA LYS A 323 -17.64 -25.42 -20.99
C LYS A 323 -17.76 -26.58 -21.99
N PRO A 324 -17.09 -26.58 -23.16
CA PRO A 324 -17.21 -27.68 -24.11
C PRO A 324 -16.64 -29.00 -23.55
N LYS A 325 -15.58 -28.94 -22.73
CA LYS A 325 -15.02 -30.14 -22.07
C LYS A 325 -16.01 -30.73 -21.06
N ALA A 326 -16.70 -29.90 -20.29
CA ALA A 326 -17.73 -30.34 -19.35
C ALA A 326 -18.93 -30.98 -20.07
N VAL A 327 -19.36 -30.42 -21.21
CA VAL A 327 -20.44 -31.01 -22.03
C VAL A 327 -20.02 -32.37 -22.59
N GLN A 328 -18.81 -32.50 -23.14
CA GLN A 328 -18.29 -33.78 -23.65
C GLN A 328 -18.14 -34.86 -22.57
N GLN A 329 -17.81 -34.50 -21.34
CA GLN A 329 -17.74 -35.46 -20.22
C GLN A 329 -19.12 -35.97 -19.78
N VAL A 330 -20.19 -35.23 -20.08
CA VAL A 330 -21.57 -35.58 -19.74
C VAL A 330 -22.28 -36.24 -20.92
N GLU A 331 -21.90 -35.93 -22.16
CA GLU A 331 -22.35 -36.62 -23.36
C GLU A 331 -21.91 -38.10 -23.33
N GLY A 332 -22.86 -38.99 -23.06
CA GLY A 332 -22.64 -40.44 -22.98
C GLY A 332 -22.64 -41.00 -21.56
N ARG A 333 -22.71 -40.17 -20.51
CA ARG A 333 -23.01 -40.66 -19.15
C ARG A 333 -24.52 -40.95 -19.04
N PRO A 334 -24.92 -42.11 -18.48
CA PRO A 334 -26.34 -42.41 -18.27
C PRO A 334 -26.96 -41.30 -17.40
N PRO A 335 -28.21 -40.89 -17.68
CA PRO A 335 -28.85 -39.79 -16.98
C PRO A 335 -28.80 -40.06 -15.48
N VAL A 336 -28.28 -39.08 -14.73
CA VAL A 336 -28.18 -39.16 -13.27
C VAL A 336 -29.56 -39.54 -12.75
N GLN A 337 -29.67 -40.69 -12.08
CA GLN A 337 -30.91 -41.09 -11.45
C GLN A 337 -31.25 -40.01 -10.43
N LYS A 338 -32.19 -39.12 -10.80
CA LYS A 338 -32.77 -38.16 -9.88
C LYS A 338 -33.19 -38.97 -8.67
N SER A 339 -32.60 -38.70 -7.51
CA SER A 339 -32.97 -39.35 -6.26
C SER A 339 -34.50 -39.31 -6.18
N GLY A 340 -35.10 -40.50 -6.19
CA GLY A 340 -36.54 -40.65 -6.40
C GLY A 340 -37.27 -39.73 -5.43
N LYS A 341 -38.07 -38.81 -5.97
CA LYS A 341 -38.93 -37.91 -5.19
C LYS A 341 -39.59 -38.77 -4.11
N ARG A 342 -39.37 -38.47 -2.81
CA ARG A 342 -39.97 -39.25 -1.71
C ARG A 342 -41.46 -39.40 -2.02
N LEU A 343 -41.90 -40.63 -2.33
CA LEU A 343 -43.30 -40.88 -2.62
C LEU A 343 -44.10 -40.43 -1.39
N THR A 344 -45.20 -39.71 -1.61
CA THR A 344 -46.13 -39.39 -0.54
C THR A 344 -46.60 -40.69 0.12
N PRO A 345 -46.98 -40.66 1.41
CA PRO A 345 -47.44 -41.87 2.12
C PRO A 345 -48.51 -42.65 1.35
N ASP A 346 -49.42 -41.96 0.66
CA ASP A 346 -50.48 -42.58 -0.13
C ASP A 346 -49.96 -43.22 -1.42
N ALA A 347 -49.01 -42.57 -2.11
CA ALA A 347 -48.34 -43.15 -3.27
C ALA A 347 -47.49 -44.38 -2.88
N GLN A 348 -46.91 -44.41 -1.67
CA GLN A 348 -46.21 -45.60 -1.17
C GLN A 348 -47.17 -46.76 -0.88
N LYS A 349 -48.34 -46.49 -0.30
CA LYS A 349 -49.38 -47.51 -0.07
C LYS A 349 -49.91 -48.08 -1.37
N ALA A 350 -50.24 -47.22 -2.34
CA ALA A 350 -50.72 -47.64 -3.65
C ALA A 350 -49.71 -48.56 -4.35
N ARG A 351 -48.42 -48.21 -4.28
CA ARG A 351 -47.34 -49.03 -4.85
C ARG A 351 -47.19 -50.38 -4.16
N ARG A 352 -47.29 -50.42 -2.82
CA ARG A 352 -47.27 -51.67 -2.05
C ARG A 352 -48.46 -52.59 -2.40
N ALA A 353 -49.64 -52.02 -2.62
CA ALA A 353 -50.81 -52.78 -3.07
C ALA A 353 -50.62 -53.34 -4.48
N THR A 354 -50.08 -52.55 -5.43
CA THR A 354 -49.78 -53.04 -6.78
C THR A 354 -48.70 -54.12 -6.79
N ASP A 355 -47.68 -54.01 -5.94
CA ASP A 355 -46.61 -55.00 -5.83
C ASP A 355 -47.14 -56.31 -5.25
N ALA A 356 -48.01 -56.25 -4.24
CA ALA A 356 -48.63 -57.44 -3.64
C ALA A 356 -49.56 -58.16 -4.64
N ILE A 357 -50.34 -57.41 -5.44
CA ILE A 357 -51.19 -57.97 -6.51
C ILE A 357 -50.32 -58.61 -7.60
N THR A 358 -49.19 -57.98 -7.96
CA THR A 358 -48.29 -58.49 -8.99
C THR A 358 -47.62 -59.79 -8.52
N ARG A 359 -47.20 -59.85 -7.25
CA ARG A 359 -46.63 -61.06 -6.66
C ARG A 359 -47.64 -62.20 -6.62
N LEU A 360 -48.89 -61.93 -6.22
CA LEU A 360 -49.97 -62.91 -6.29
C LEU A 360 -50.17 -63.45 -7.72
N LYS A 361 -50.15 -62.58 -8.74
CA LYS A 361 -50.27 -63.01 -10.15
C LYS A 361 -49.13 -63.91 -10.59
N GLN A 362 -47.94 -63.77 -10.00
CA GLN A 362 -46.76 -64.57 -10.34
C GLN A 362 -46.70 -65.90 -9.57
N THR A 363 -47.04 -65.90 -8.28
CA THR A 363 -46.85 -67.05 -7.39
C THR A 363 -48.11 -67.86 -7.17
N GLY A 364 -49.30 -67.24 -7.30
CA GLY A 364 -50.60 -67.88 -7.13
C GLY A 364 -50.89 -68.45 -5.74
N THR A 365 -50.07 -68.13 -4.73
CA THR A 365 -50.19 -68.74 -3.40
C THR A 365 -51.30 -68.10 -2.57
N VAL A 366 -51.90 -68.89 -1.67
CA VAL A 366 -52.94 -68.40 -0.74
C VAL A 366 -52.39 -67.33 0.21
N ALA A 367 -51.10 -67.44 0.59
CA ALA A 367 -50.42 -66.46 1.43
C ALA A 367 -50.26 -65.10 0.71
N ASP A 368 -49.87 -65.11 -0.57
CA ASP A 368 -49.77 -63.88 -1.37
C ASP A 368 -51.16 -63.29 -1.68
N ALA A 369 -52.20 -64.14 -1.75
CA ALA A 369 -53.58 -63.69 -1.93
C ALA A 369 -54.09 -62.90 -0.71
N ALA A 370 -53.81 -63.41 0.48
CA ALA A 370 -54.12 -62.71 1.73
C ALA A 370 -53.32 -61.40 1.86
N ALA A 371 -52.04 -61.41 1.48
CA ALA A 371 -51.21 -60.21 1.50
C ALA A 371 -51.71 -59.13 0.53
N ALA A 372 -52.12 -59.51 -0.69
CA ALA A 372 -52.69 -58.59 -1.68
C ALA A 372 -54.04 -58.02 -1.23
N TYR A 373 -54.90 -58.84 -0.63
CA TYR A 373 -56.20 -58.40 -0.11
C TYR A 373 -56.07 -57.42 1.08
N LEU A 374 -55.14 -57.67 1.99
CA LEU A 374 -54.88 -56.76 3.11
C LEU A 374 -54.25 -55.44 2.65
N ALA A 375 -53.38 -55.50 1.64
CA ALA A 375 -52.73 -54.33 1.07
C ALA A 375 -53.72 -53.42 0.29
N SER A 376 -54.75 -53.99 -0.35
CA SER A 376 -55.76 -53.22 -1.09
C SER A 376 -56.84 -52.58 -0.20
N ARG A 377 -57.08 -53.11 1.01
CA ARG A 377 -58.10 -52.61 1.94
C ARG A 377 -57.61 -51.48 2.87
N LYS A 378 -56.31 -51.38 3.11
CA LYS A 378 -55.68 -50.31 3.93
C LYS A 378 -55.22 -49.08 3.12
N GLY A 379 -55.70 -48.96 1.87
CA GLY A 379 -55.47 -47.82 0.99
C GLY A 379 -56.11 -46.56 1.53
#